data_AF-A0A1I5EC39-F1
#
_entry.id   AF-A0A1I5EC39-F1
#
_cell.length_a   1.000
_cell.length_b   1.000
_cell.length_c   1.000
_cell.angle_alpha   90.00
_cell.angle_beta   90.00
_cell.angle_gamma   90.00
#
_symmetry.space_group_name_H-M   'P 1'
#
loop_
_entity.id
_entity.type
_entity.pdbx_description
1 polymer ?
#
loop_
_entity_poly.entity_id
_entity_poly.type
_entity_poly.pdbx_seq_one_letter_code
_entity_poly.pdbx_strand_id
1 'polypeptide(L)'
;EPASEAEVEAVAVAEVPVTLAHSDPRAVAVLAGLRRVDPRLVLSEREAARLAPAVTRWLGAGLLPTQITDHLTARLPADLLVRPVGILAYRLKETPLTAPETGSPETPERPTVLRMRNCDGCDRGFRSAGHSHCRDCRSRNQLPATG
;
A
#
# COMPACT_ATOMS: atom_id res chain seq x y z
N GLU A 1 -4.38 40.08 40.31
CA GLU A 1 -5.22 39.18 39.49
C GLU A 1 -6.64 39.18 40.03
N PRO A 2 -7.68 38.93 39.23
CA PRO A 2 -7.78 38.79 37.75
C PRO A 2 -8.93 39.69 37.21
N ALA A 3 -9.34 39.79 35.94
CA ALA A 3 -9.26 39.00 34.71
C ALA A 3 -9.45 39.99 33.52
N SER A 4 -8.73 39.87 32.40
CA SER A 4 -9.11 39.10 31.19
C SER A 4 -9.91 39.89 30.13
N GLU A 5 -9.21 40.31 29.07
CA GLU A 5 -9.67 40.43 27.66
C GLU A 5 -8.42 40.86 26.87
N ALA A 6 -7.54 39.99 26.35
CA ALA A 6 -7.76 38.99 25.30
C ALA A 6 -8.43 39.58 24.05
N GLU A 7 -7.63 40.12 23.13
CA GLU A 7 -7.86 40.16 21.66
C GLU A 7 -6.77 41.06 21.03
N VAL A 8 -5.92 40.66 20.09
CA VAL A 8 -5.78 39.41 19.35
C VAL A 8 -4.31 39.33 18.93
N GLU A 9 -3.70 38.23 19.32
CA GLU A 9 -2.42 37.73 18.85
C GLU A 9 -2.54 37.40 17.36
N ALA A 10 -2.39 38.42 16.50
CA ALA A 10 -2.19 38.23 15.08
C ALA A 10 -0.74 37.79 14.86
N VAL A 11 -0.43 36.55 15.24
CA VAL A 11 0.66 35.81 14.60
C VAL A 11 0.20 35.59 13.16
N ALA A 12 0.45 36.58 12.33
CA ALA A 12 0.59 36.38 10.91
C ALA A 12 1.74 35.38 10.76
N VAL A 13 1.41 34.09 10.73
CA VAL A 13 2.29 33.08 10.18
C VAL A 13 2.64 33.59 8.80
N ALA A 14 3.84 34.17 8.67
CA ALA A 14 4.36 34.60 7.40
C ALA A 14 4.33 33.36 6.51
N GLU A 15 3.34 33.30 5.62
CA GLU A 15 3.21 32.26 4.62
C GLU A 15 4.41 32.46 3.69
N VAL A 16 5.52 31.79 4.04
CA VAL A 16 6.74 31.81 3.23
C VAL A 16 6.27 31.44 1.83
N PRO A 17 6.48 32.29 0.81
CA PRO A 17 6.00 31.99 -0.52
C PRO A 17 6.64 30.67 -0.94
N VAL A 18 5.83 29.61 -1.04
CA VAL A 18 6.30 28.31 -1.49
C VAL A 18 6.68 28.50 -2.95
N THR A 19 7.99 28.60 -3.20
CA THR A 19 8.52 28.74 -4.55
C THR A 19 8.94 27.38 -5.07
N LEU A 20 8.86 27.19 -6.38
CA LEU A 20 9.34 25.95 -7.01
C LEU A 20 10.82 25.69 -6.75
N ALA A 21 11.61 26.73 -6.50
CA ALA A 21 13.03 26.62 -6.20
C ALA A 21 13.33 25.76 -4.96
N HIS A 22 12.41 25.69 -3.98
CA HIS A 22 12.55 24.86 -2.79
C HIS A 22 11.87 23.48 -2.91
N SER A 23 11.24 23.20 -4.05
CA SER A 23 10.53 21.94 -4.31
C SER A 23 11.47 20.87 -4.84
N ASP A 24 11.17 19.59 -4.55
CA ASP A 24 11.92 18.47 -5.12
C ASP A 24 11.85 18.50 -6.66
N PRO A 25 13.00 18.53 -7.37
CA PRO A 25 13.01 18.61 -8.82
C PRO A 25 12.31 17.42 -9.50
N ARG A 26 12.29 16.23 -8.89
CA ARG A 26 11.57 15.06 -9.42
C ARG A 26 10.06 15.26 -9.32
N ALA A 27 9.58 15.79 -8.20
CA ALA A 27 8.16 16.11 -8.02
C ALA A 27 7.70 17.17 -9.03
N VAL A 28 8.51 18.21 -9.24
CA VAL A 28 8.23 19.25 -10.24
C VAL A 28 8.22 18.67 -11.66
N ALA A 29 9.14 17.75 -11.98
CA ALA A 29 9.17 17.09 -13.28
C ALA A 29 7.90 16.27 -13.56
N VAL A 30 7.35 15.58 -12.56
CA VAL A 30 6.06 14.87 -12.67
C VAL A 30 4.93 15.85 -12.95
N LEU A 31 4.82 16.92 -12.16
CA LEU A 31 3.75 17.92 -12.31
C LEU A 31 3.83 18.65 -13.67
N ALA A 32 5.03 19.00 -14.12
CA ALA A 32 5.26 19.60 -15.44
C ALA A 32 4.94 18.61 -16.59
N GLY A 33 5.09 17.30 -16.34
CA GLY A 33 4.77 16.24 -17.29
C GLY A 33 3.28 16.02 -17.51
N LEU A 34 2.41 16.38 -16.56
CA LEU A 34 0.96 16.14 -16.63
C LEU A 34 0.33 16.72 -17.88
N ARG A 35 0.74 17.93 -18.31
CA ARG A 35 0.21 18.60 -19.50
C ARG A 35 0.47 17.81 -20.80
N ARG A 36 1.51 16.97 -20.84
CA ARG A 36 1.77 16.11 -22.01
C ARG A 36 0.81 14.94 -22.09
N VAL A 37 0.32 14.46 -20.95
CA VAL A 37 -0.62 13.33 -20.86
C VAL A 37 -2.06 13.81 -21.03
N ASP A 38 -2.42 14.90 -20.34
CA ASP A 38 -3.71 15.57 -20.51
C ASP A 38 -3.49 17.08 -20.64
N PRO A 39 -3.71 17.67 -21.85
CA PRO A 39 -3.43 19.09 -22.09
C PRO A 39 -4.31 20.04 -21.28
N ARG A 40 -5.39 19.55 -20.66
CA ARG A 40 -6.30 20.34 -19.80
C ARG A 40 -5.69 20.58 -18.41
N LEU A 41 -4.69 19.81 -18.01
CA LEU A 41 -4.00 19.95 -16.72
C LEU A 41 -2.91 21.04 -16.78
N VAL A 42 -3.35 22.29 -16.89
CA VAL A 42 -2.45 23.45 -16.82
C VAL A 42 -2.31 23.90 -15.36
N LEU A 43 -1.07 23.98 -14.89
CA LEU A 43 -0.72 24.39 -13.53
C LEU A 43 0.17 25.63 -13.57
N SER A 44 -0.17 26.63 -12.75
CA SER A 44 0.71 27.75 -12.48
C SER A 44 1.88 27.34 -11.58
N GLU A 45 2.92 28.15 -11.57
CA GLU A 45 4.12 27.93 -10.75
C GLU A 45 3.78 27.73 -9.26
N ARG A 46 2.92 28.60 -8.73
CA ARG A 46 2.46 28.55 -7.33
C ARG A 46 1.64 27.30 -7.04
N GLU A 47 0.84 26.85 -8.00
CA GLU A 47 0.06 25.61 -7.86
C GLU A 47 0.97 24.38 -7.84
N ALA A 48 1.96 24.34 -8.73
CA ALA A 48 2.94 23.26 -8.74
C ALA A 48 3.77 23.24 -7.45
N ALA A 49 4.19 24.42 -6.94
CA ALA A 49 4.91 24.52 -5.67
C ALA A 49 4.08 24.03 -4.47
N ARG A 50 2.76 24.26 -4.46
CA ARG A 50 1.86 23.73 -3.44
C ARG A 50 1.67 22.22 -3.51
N LEU A 51 1.65 21.64 -4.72
CA LEU A 51 1.44 20.20 -4.92
C LEU A 51 2.74 19.37 -4.75
N ALA A 52 3.90 19.98 -5.01
CA ALA A 52 5.18 19.27 -5.02
C ALA A 52 5.47 18.47 -3.73
N PRO A 53 5.25 18.99 -2.51
CA PRO A 53 5.50 18.22 -1.28
C PRO A 53 4.69 16.93 -1.18
N ALA A 54 3.45 16.92 -1.68
CA ALA A 54 2.61 15.74 -1.65
C ALA A 54 3.11 14.68 -2.67
N VAL A 55 3.57 15.12 -3.85
CA VAL A 55 4.21 14.24 -4.82
C VAL A 55 5.53 13.69 -4.27
N THR A 56 6.35 14.50 -3.60
CA THR A 56 7.57 14.07 -2.92
C THR A 56 7.28 12.97 -1.90
N ARG A 57 6.19 13.09 -1.13
CA ARG A 57 5.78 12.04 -0.19
C ARG A 57 5.46 10.72 -0.89
N TRP A 58 4.76 10.75 -2.02
CA TRP A 58 4.47 9.53 -2.80
C TRP A 58 5.74 8.91 -3.40
N LEU A 59 6.64 9.74 -3.92
CA LEU A 59 7.95 9.28 -4.40
C LEU A 59 8.76 8.62 -3.28
N GLY A 60 8.75 9.22 -2.08
CA GLY A 60 9.40 8.68 -0.88
C GLY A 60 8.73 7.39 -0.36
N ALA A 61 7.45 7.20 -0.62
CA ALA A 61 6.70 5.97 -0.33
C ALA A 61 6.89 4.89 -1.42
N GLY A 62 7.76 5.11 -2.40
CA GLY A 62 8.12 4.12 -3.42
C GLY A 62 7.26 4.15 -4.69
N LEU A 63 6.34 5.10 -4.85
CA LEU A 63 5.60 5.24 -6.10
C LEU A 63 6.51 5.78 -7.21
N LEU A 64 6.45 5.17 -8.38
CA LEU A 64 7.20 5.62 -9.56
C LEU A 64 6.56 6.88 -10.17
N PRO A 65 7.35 7.79 -10.78
CA PRO A 65 6.83 8.97 -11.49
C PRO A 65 5.69 8.67 -12.48
N THR A 66 5.78 7.55 -13.19
CA THR A 66 4.76 7.08 -14.14
C THR A 66 3.48 6.67 -13.42
N GLN A 67 3.58 5.89 -12.33
CA GLN A 67 2.43 5.49 -11.51
C GLN A 67 1.71 6.70 -10.91
N ILE A 68 2.46 7.70 -10.44
CA ILE A 68 1.89 8.95 -9.94
C ILE A 68 1.13 9.67 -11.06
N THR A 69 1.74 9.78 -12.25
CA THR A 69 1.11 10.41 -13.43
C THR A 69 -0.18 9.69 -13.83
N ASP A 70 -0.15 8.37 -13.92
CA ASP A 70 -1.31 7.53 -14.23
C ASP A 70 -2.41 7.72 -13.19
N HIS A 71 -2.06 7.73 -11.91
CA HIS A 71 -3.03 7.92 -10.83
C HIS A 71 -3.69 9.32 -10.85
N LEU A 72 -2.91 10.35 -11.17
CA LEU A 72 -3.39 11.74 -11.26
C LEU A 72 -4.27 11.98 -12.50
N THR A 73 -4.08 11.20 -13.56
CA THR A 73 -4.82 11.33 -14.83
C THR A 73 -5.96 10.31 -14.97
N ALA A 74 -5.99 9.29 -14.12
CA ALA A 74 -6.99 8.24 -14.17
C ALA A 74 -8.41 8.75 -13.84
N ARG A 75 -9.34 8.44 -14.75
CA ARG A 75 -10.79 8.72 -14.61
C ARG A 75 -11.06 10.20 -14.34
N LEU A 76 -10.33 11.09 -15.01
CA LEU A 76 -10.65 12.50 -15.00
C LEU A 76 -12.03 12.73 -15.65
N PRO A 77 -12.83 13.67 -15.13
CA PRO A 77 -14.08 14.07 -15.77
C PRO A 77 -13.85 14.47 -17.24
N ALA A 78 -14.84 14.19 -18.09
CA ALA A 78 -14.83 14.61 -19.49
C ALA A 78 -14.72 16.15 -19.62
N ASP A 79 -15.37 16.87 -18.71
CA ASP A 79 -15.28 18.32 -18.61
C ASP A 79 -14.73 18.72 -17.23
N LEU A 80 -13.61 19.46 -17.23
CA LEU A 80 -13.03 20.02 -16.01
C LEU A 80 -13.74 21.32 -15.67
N LEU A 81 -14.89 21.20 -14.99
CA LEU A 81 -15.68 22.34 -14.52
C LEU A 81 -15.04 23.07 -13.33
N VAL A 82 -13.97 22.50 -12.76
CA VAL A 82 -13.24 23.01 -11.60
C VAL A 82 -11.76 23.15 -11.91
N ARG A 83 -11.06 23.98 -11.12
CA ARG A 83 -9.60 24.15 -11.26
C ARG A 83 -8.89 22.81 -11.09
N PRO A 84 -7.98 22.43 -12.02
CA PRO A 84 -7.30 21.14 -11.98
C PRO A 84 -6.51 20.93 -10.68
N VAL A 85 -5.97 22.01 -10.10
CA VAL A 85 -5.23 21.93 -8.84
C VAL A 85 -6.05 21.34 -7.69
N GLY A 86 -7.37 21.57 -7.65
CA GLY A 86 -8.23 21.06 -6.59
C GLY A 86 -8.41 19.55 -6.68
N ILE A 87 -8.62 19.04 -7.90
CA ILE A 87 -8.72 17.60 -8.17
C ILE A 87 -7.39 16.92 -7.83
N LEU A 88 -6.27 17.49 -8.29
CA LEU A 88 -4.94 16.92 -8.04
C LEU A 88 -4.60 16.93 -6.55
N ALA A 89 -4.91 18.02 -5.83
CA ALA A 89 -4.70 18.10 -4.39
C ALA A 89 -5.52 17.04 -3.63
N TYR A 90 -6.78 16.85 -4.02
CA TYR A 90 -7.63 15.81 -3.45
C TYR A 90 -7.04 14.41 -3.69
N ARG A 91 -6.66 14.11 -4.93
CA ARG A 91 -6.05 12.81 -5.29
C ARG A 91 -4.75 12.56 -4.54
N LEU A 92 -3.88 13.57 -4.41
CA LEU A 92 -2.62 13.45 -3.68
C LEU A 92 -2.81 13.26 -2.18
N LYS A 93 -3.91 13.79 -1.62
CA LYS A 93 -4.30 13.56 -0.23
C LYS A 93 -4.80 12.14 -0.01
N GLU A 94 -5.61 11.62 -0.93
CA GLU A 94 -6.10 10.24 -0.95
C GLU A 94 -5.02 9.28 -1.45
N THR A 95 -3.95 9.15 -0.66
CA THR A 95 -2.82 8.28 -0.99
C THR A 95 -3.33 6.86 -1.25
N PRO A 96 -3.08 6.29 -2.44
CA PRO A 96 -3.49 4.93 -2.71
C PRO A 96 -2.81 4.01 -1.70
N LEU A 97 -3.58 3.07 -1.15
CA LEU A 97 -3.02 2.03 -0.28
C LEU A 97 -1.96 1.28 -1.10
N THR A 98 -0.69 1.58 -0.84
CA THR A 98 0.40 0.73 -1.33
C THR A 98 0.18 -0.62 -0.66
N ALA A 99 0.05 -1.67 -1.49
CA ALA A 99 -0.02 -3.04 -0.96
C ALA A 99 1.14 -3.21 0.04
N PRO A 100 0.91 -3.81 1.22
CA PRO A 100 1.99 -4.01 2.18
C PRO A 100 3.12 -4.65 1.41
N GLU A 101 4.32 -4.08 1.57
CA GLU A 101 5.53 -4.61 0.97
C GLU A 101 5.53 -6.08 1.33
N THR A 102 5.29 -6.94 0.35
CA THR A 102 5.50 -8.36 0.51
C THR A 102 7.00 -8.52 0.55
N GLY A 103 7.64 -8.06 1.64
CA GLY A 103 8.81 -8.74 2.15
C GLY A 103 8.38 -10.19 2.19
N SER A 104 8.97 -10.97 1.28
CA SER A 104 8.55 -12.33 0.95
C SER A 104 8.04 -12.97 2.22
N PRO A 105 6.71 -13.18 2.39
CA PRO A 105 6.25 -13.89 3.56
C PRO A 105 6.98 -15.21 3.47
N GLU A 106 7.83 -15.50 4.46
CA GLU A 106 8.26 -16.86 4.72
C GLU A 106 6.98 -17.69 4.62
N THR A 107 6.89 -18.45 3.54
CA THR A 107 5.63 -19.04 3.12
C THR A 107 5.12 -19.80 4.33
N PRO A 108 3.97 -19.46 4.92
CA PRO A 108 3.47 -20.23 6.04
C PRO A 108 3.40 -21.65 5.52
N GLU A 109 4.22 -22.54 6.08
CA GLU A 109 4.37 -23.92 5.61
C GLU A 109 2.96 -24.46 5.44
N ARG A 110 2.54 -24.60 4.18
CA ARG A 110 1.21 -25.08 3.87
C ARG A 110 1.11 -26.42 4.59
N PRO A 111 0.11 -26.64 5.48
CA PRO A 111 0.04 -27.86 6.25
C PRO A 111 0.16 -29.04 5.28
N THR A 112 1.22 -29.82 5.44
CA THR A 112 1.54 -30.88 4.50
C THR A 112 0.40 -31.89 4.57
N VAL A 113 -0.50 -31.87 3.59
CA VAL A 113 -1.61 -32.81 3.54
C VAL A 113 -1.01 -34.18 3.29
N LEU A 114 -0.87 -34.96 4.36
CA LEU A 114 -0.37 -36.32 4.27
C LEU A 114 -1.29 -37.13 3.35
N ARG A 115 -0.69 -37.87 2.42
CA ARG A 115 -1.42 -38.74 1.49
C ARG A 115 -2.23 -39.77 2.27
N MET A 116 -3.44 -40.03 1.81
CA MET A 116 -4.27 -41.11 2.33
C MET A 116 -3.80 -42.43 1.73
N ARG A 117 -3.67 -43.46 2.58
CA ARG A 117 -3.24 -44.83 2.21
C ARG A 117 -4.07 -45.84 3.01
N ASN A 118 -4.19 -47.06 2.52
CA ASN A 118 -4.82 -48.15 3.27
C ASN A 118 -3.81 -48.87 4.16
N CYS A 119 -4.29 -49.38 5.29
CA CYS A 119 -3.50 -50.15 6.26
C CYS A 119 -3.32 -51.60 5.81
N ASP A 120 -2.09 -52.11 5.80
CA ASP A 120 -1.80 -53.50 5.39
C ASP A 120 -2.42 -54.56 6.33
N GLY A 121 -2.81 -54.18 7.56
CA GLY A 121 -3.37 -55.11 8.55
C GLY A 121 -4.90 -55.11 8.66
N CYS A 122 -5.59 -54.07 8.21
CA CYS A 122 -7.05 -53.94 8.35
C CYS A 122 -7.76 -53.19 7.23
N ASP A 123 -7.04 -52.85 6.16
CA ASP A 123 -7.50 -52.10 4.97
C ASP A 123 -8.17 -50.74 5.28
N ARG A 124 -8.01 -50.23 6.51
CA ARG A 124 -8.56 -48.93 6.93
C ARG A 124 -7.75 -47.80 6.29
N GLY A 125 -8.44 -46.86 5.63
CA GLY A 125 -7.83 -45.64 5.11
C GLY A 125 -7.34 -44.70 6.23
N PHE A 126 -6.07 -44.28 6.15
CA PHE A 126 -5.45 -43.36 7.12
C PHE A 126 -4.43 -42.44 6.45
N ARG A 127 -4.04 -41.36 7.13
CA ARG A 127 -3.04 -40.39 6.65
C ARG A 127 -1.73 -40.57 7.40
N SER A 128 -0.62 -40.71 6.68
CA SER A 128 0.69 -41.06 7.25
C SER A 128 1.84 -40.56 6.37
N ALA A 129 2.92 -40.10 6.99
CA ALA A 129 4.14 -39.66 6.31
C ALA A 129 5.09 -40.81 5.94
N GLY A 130 4.87 -42.04 6.45
CA GLY A 130 5.81 -43.16 6.23
C GLY A 130 5.45 -44.51 6.85
N HIS A 131 4.44 -44.59 7.71
CA HIS A 131 3.97 -45.86 8.27
C HIS A 131 3.00 -46.59 7.32
N SER A 132 3.10 -47.92 7.27
CA SER A 132 2.20 -48.82 6.55
C SER A 132 0.98 -49.27 7.36
N HIS A 133 1.05 -49.20 8.70
CA HIS A 133 -0.03 -49.60 9.60
C HIS A 133 -0.70 -48.41 10.30
N CYS A 134 -2.02 -48.48 10.48
CA CYS A 134 -2.79 -47.50 11.23
C CYS A 134 -2.44 -47.53 12.74
N ARG A 135 -2.87 -46.50 13.48
CA ARG A 135 -2.61 -46.37 14.93
C ARG A 135 -3.04 -47.62 15.71
N ASP A 136 -4.18 -48.20 15.36
CA ASP A 136 -4.76 -49.36 16.06
C ASP A 136 -3.98 -50.66 15.78
N CYS A 137 -3.56 -50.89 14.53
CA CYS A 137 -2.71 -52.05 14.21
C CYS A 137 -1.31 -51.91 14.82
N ARG A 138 -0.78 -50.69 14.88
CA ARG A 138 0.50 -50.42 15.53
C ARG A 138 0.44 -50.62 17.04
N SER A 139 -0.63 -50.20 17.72
CA SER A 139 -0.77 -50.42 19.16
C SER A 139 -0.96 -51.90 19.50
N ARG A 140 -1.72 -52.63 18.68
CA ARG A 140 -1.89 -54.10 18.81
C ARG A 140 -0.57 -54.88 18.64
N ASN A 141 0.30 -54.44 17.74
CA ASN A 141 1.62 -55.07 17.54
C ASN A 141 2.67 -54.67 18.59
N GLN A 142 2.43 -53.57 19.33
CA GLN A 142 3.31 -53.09 20.39
C GLN A 142 2.94 -53.64 21.78
N LEU A 143 1.77 -54.28 21.92
CA LEU A 143 1.42 -55.00 23.14
C LEU A 143 2.31 -56.26 23.20
N PRO A 144 3.26 -56.36 24.16
CA PRO A 144 4.02 -57.59 24.33
C PRO A 144 3.05 -58.71 24.70
N ALA A 145 3.21 -59.88 24.09
CA ALA A 145 2.50 -61.08 24.50
C ALA A 145 2.87 -61.39 25.96
N THR A 146 1.96 -61.02 26.87
CA THR A 146 1.94 -61.60 28.21
C THR A 146 1.09 -62.85 28.11
N GLY A 147 1.76 -64.00 28.10
CA GLY A 147 1.18 -65.34 28.00
C GLY A 147 2.25 -66.37 27.69
#